data_AF-A0A956NGW2-F1
#
_entry.id   AF-A0A956NGW2-F1
#
_cell.length_a   1.000
_cell.length_b   1.000
_cell.length_c   1.000
_cell.angle_alpha   90.00
_cell.angle_beta   90.00
_cell.angle_gamma   90.00
#
_symmetry.space_group_name_H-M   'P 1'
#
loop_
_entity.id
_entity.type
_entity.pdbx_description
1 polymer ?
#
loop_
_entity_poly.entity_id
_entity_poly.type
_entity_poly.pdbx_seq_one_letter_code
_entity_poly.pdbx_strand_id
1 'polypeptide(L)'
;IVRGPGLPKGRRVSGVVRTVDVYPTVCAYLALPTPDAIVGSPLLELGLEPVGPPTTSARFRTTAYLETFRPRLTHGWCELRGLRTDRWKLIDGPRYELYDLDADRAELVDLADREPAVRDSLAKLLDRVALLAAHQGASTAGEVEIDDEMAEKLLSLGYVTPRGRRISSETGGERSLKSEKKGYLSATSVAMSPESLAVWLYAPEERGRALGLPHPAERVQAAQDRIVARSFYTSAVGLLEDGNPQEAAARFRIAFEKSPQFTDAYLGFVDAALRAGHREAAVECLKLAQKELASDERIATRLEGLLDGSE
;
A
#
# COMPACT_ATOMS: atom_id res chain seq x y z
N ILE A 1 -4.99 9.77 9.02
CA ILE A 1 -4.96 10.94 9.92
C ILE A 1 -6.17 11.79 9.57
N VAL A 2 -6.92 12.29 10.55
CA VAL A 2 -8.09 13.16 10.32
C VAL A 2 -7.87 14.46 11.09
N ARG A 3 -8.19 15.60 10.48
CA ARG A 3 -8.12 16.93 11.10
C ARG A 3 -9.31 17.75 10.64
N GLY A 4 -9.99 18.38 11.59
CA GLY A 4 -11.16 19.22 11.32
C GLY A 4 -11.65 19.94 12.57
N PRO A 5 -12.49 20.98 12.43
CA PRO A 5 -13.16 21.63 13.55
C PRO A 5 -13.96 20.63 14.38
N GLY A 6 -14.00 20.82 15.71
CA GLY A 6 -14.74 19.95 16.63
C GLY A 6 -14.09 18.59 16.92
N LEU A 7 -13.07 18.17 16.16
CA LEU A 7 -12.36 16.91 16.43
C LEU A 7 -11.34 17.03 17.58
N PRO A 8 -11.17 15.98 18.39
CA PRO A 8 -10.22 15.98 19.49
C PRO A 8 -8.77 16.09 18.98
N LYS A 9 -8.01 17.03 19.55
CA LYS A 9 -6.59 17.21 19.25
C LYS A 9 -5.76 16.12 19.91
N GLY A 10 -4.74 15.62 19.19
CA GLY A 10 -3.75 14.68 19.74
C GLY A 10 -4.31 13.30 20.11
N ARG A 11 -5.56 12.98 19.74
CA ARG A 11 -6.15 11.68 20.06
C ARG A 11 -5.65 10.61 19.10
N ARG A 12 -5.16 9.52 19.67
CA ARG A 12 -4.80 8.30 18.93
C ARG A 12 -5.85 7.22 19.22
N VAL A 13 -6.41 6.66 18.16
CA VAL A 13 -7.21 5.43 18.23
C VAL A 13 -6.24 4.25 18.19
N SER A 14 -6.27 3.38 19.21
CA SER A 14 -5.38 2.22 19.32
C SER A 14 -5.88 1.00 18.56
N GLY A 15 -7.20 0.93 18.30
CA GLY A 15 -7.83 -0.15 17.55
C GLY A 15 -7.53 -0.12 16.06
N VAL A 16 -7.81 -1.24 15.39
CA VAL A 16 -7.72 -1.35 13.94
C VAL A 16 -8.76 -0.45 13.28
N VAL A 17 -8.31 0.40 12.37
CA VAL A 17 -9.18 1.22 11.52
C VAL A 17 -9.18 0.64 10.12
N ARG A 18 -10.36 0.49 9.50
CA ARG A 18 -10.54 -0.18 8.21
C ARG A 18 -10.98 0.82 7.14
N THR A 19 -10.72 0.51 5.87
CA THR A 19 -11.16 1.35 4.75
C THR A 19 -12.68 1.55 4.74
N VAL A 20 -13.44 0.50 5.08
CA VAL A 20 -14.91 0.57 5.16
C VAL A 20 -15.42 1.55 6.23
N ASP A 21 -14.60 1.90 7.22
CA ASP A 21 -14.96 2.81 8.31
C ASP A 21 -14.87 4.28 7.88
N VAL A 22 -14.21 4.59 6.76
CA VAL A 22 -13.99 5.98 6.29
C VAL A 22 -15.31 6.66 5.96
N TYR A 23 -16.15 6.04 5.11
CA TYR A 23 -17.43 6.59 4.69
C TYR A 23 -18.36 6.92 5.88
N PRO A 24 -18.71 5.97 6.77
CA PRO A 24 -19.58 6.28 7.90
C PRO A 24 -18.96 7.27 8.88
N THR A 25 -17.62 7.32 9.00
CA THR A 25 -16.95 8.35 9.82
C THR A 25 -17.12 9.75 9.24
N VAL A 26 -17.03 9.91 7.93
CA VAL A 26 -17.28 11.19 7.25
C VAL A 26 -18.75 11.58 7.37
N CYS A 27 -19.69 10.64 7.19
CA CYS A 27 -21.12 10.89 7.39
C CYS A 27 -21.40 11.36 8.82
N ALA A 28 -20.89 10.66 9.84
CA ALA A 28 -21.07 11.04 11.23
C ALA A 28 -20.46 12.42 11.54
N TYR A 29 -19.30 12.74 10.96
CA TYR A 29 -18.67 14.05 11.11
C TYR A 29 -19.49 15.19 10.49
N LEU A 30 -20.20 14.92 9.39
CA LEU A 30 -21.07 15.87 8.70
C LEU A 30 -22.52 15.83 9.18
N ALA A 31 -22.85 15.03 10.20
CA ALA A 31 -24.21 14.75 10.66
C ALA A 31 -25.16 14.27 9.53
N LEU A 32 -24.63 13.47 8.61
CA LEU A 32 -25.37 12.86 7.50
C LEU A 32 -25.78 11.42 7.84
N PRO A 33 -26.95 10.95 7.35
CA PRO A 33 -27.36 9.57 7.52
C PRO A 33 -26.43 8.61 6.76
N THR A 34 -26.16 7.45 7.35
CA THR A 34 -25.43 6.35 6.68
C THR A 34 -26.43 5.31 6.18
N PRO A 35 -26.37 4.87 4.91
CA PRO A 35 -27.23 3.80 4.40
C PRO A 35 -26.98 2.46 5.10
N ASP A 36 -28.02 1.64 5.23
CA ASP A 36 -27.96 0.33 5.90
C ASP A 36 -27.01 -0.69 5.21
N ALA A 37 -26.73 -0.50 3.92
CA ALA A 37 -25.82 -1.34 3.14
C ALA A 37 -24.34 -1.14 3.52
N ILE A 38 -24.00 -0.14 4.34
CA ILE A 38 -22.63 0.13 4.74
C ILE A 38 -22.20 -0.80 5.87
N VAL A 39 -21.21 -1.63 5.59
CA VAL A 39 -20.63 -2.58 6.55
C VAL A 39 -19.75 -1.88 7.60
N GLY A 40 -19.17 -0.73 7.26
CA GLY A 40 -18.26 0.02 8.13
C GLY A 40 -18.92 0.58 9.39
N SER A 41 -18.08 1.12 10.27
CA SER A 41 -18.48 1.74 11.53
C SER A 41 -17.82 3.11 11.68
N PRO A 42 -18.54 4.15 12.14
CA PRO A 42 -17.92 5.44 12.39
C PRO A 42 -16.89 5.36 13.54
N LEU A 43 -15.79 6.10 13.44
CA LEU A 43 -14.78 6.21 14.50
C LEU A 43 -15.29 7.05 15.68
N LEU A 44 -16.14 6.46 16.51
CA LEU A 44 -16.78 7.08 17.68
C LEU A 44 -15.76 7.64 18.68
N GLU A 45 -14.53 7.11 18.70
CA GLU A 45 -13.42 7.59 19.52
C GLU A 45 -13.06 9.07 19.23
N LEU A 46 -13.48 9.58 18.06
CA LEU A 46 -13.41 10.98 17.66
C LEU A 46 -14.50 11.86 18.30
N GLY A 47 -15.40 11.31 19.13
CA GLY A 47 -16.51 12.03 19.74
C GLY A 47 -17.66 12.31 18.76
N LEU A 48 -17.81 11.46 17.74
CA LEU A 48 -18.84 11.60 16.71
C LEU A 48 -20.12 10.88 17.13
N GLU A 49 -21.26 11.51 16.88
CA GLU A 49 -22.58 10.90 17.06
C GLU A 49 -23.15 10.48 15.70
N PRO A 50 -23.31 9.17 15.42
CA PRO A 50 -23.88 8.73 14.17
C PRO A 50 -25.37 9.11 14.08
N VAL A 51 -25.76 9.59 12.91
CA VAL A 51 -27.16 9.86 12.56
C VAL A 51 -27.70 8.64 11.79
N GLY A 52 -28.75 8.00 12.31
CA GLY A 52 -29.38 6.82 11.70
C GLY A 52 -29.25 5.54 12.53
N PRO A 53 -29.73 4.40 12.02
CA PRO A 53 -29.72 3.14 12.74
C PRO A 53 -28.28 2.68 13.04
N PRO A 54 -28.05 1.94 14.15
CA PRO A 54 -26.73 1.46 14.50
C PRO A 54 -26.19 0.55 13.39
N THR A 55 -25.03 0.92 12.82
CA THR A 55 -24.32 0.07 11.86
C THR A 55 -24.01 -1.29 12.50
N THR A 56 -24.26 -2.38 11.76
CA THR A 56 -24.26 -3.78 12.22
C THR A 56 -22.88 -4.29 12.71
N SER A 57 -21.84 -3.46 12.69
CA SER A 57 -20.43 -3.88 12.72
C SER A 57 -19.70 -3.67 14.04
N ALA A 58 -20.38 -3.33 15.14
CA ALA A 58 -19.74 -3.24 16.46
C ALA A 58 -18.96 -4.53 16.83
N ARG A 59 -19.47 -5.70 16.41
CA ARG A 59 -18.85 -7.02 16.63
C ARG A 59 -17.52 -7.25 15.88
N PHE A 60 -17.21 -6.45 14.85
CA PHE A 60 -16.02 -6.63 14.01
C PHE A 60 -15.11 -5.40 13.96
N ARG A 61 -15.35 -4.39 14.81
CA ARG A 61 -14.50 -3.19 14.89
C ARG A 61 -13.01 -3.50 15.11
N THR A 62 -12.71 -4.65 15.68
CA THR A 62 -11.33 -5.07 15.99
C THR A 62 -10.69 -5.89 14.88
N THR A 63 -11.38 -6.17 13.77
CA THR A 63 -10.91 -7.10 12.75
C THR A 63 -11.04 -6.53 11.34
N ALA A 64 -9.92 -6.40 10.64
CA ALA A 64 -9.84 -6.02 9.24
C ALA A 64 -9.69 -7.25 8.35
N TYR A 65 -10.55 -7.34 7.33
CA TYR A 65 -10.37 -8.25 6.21
C TYR A 65 -9.48 -7.61 5.13
N LEU A 66 -8.65 -8.43 4.52
CA LEU A 66 -7.66 -8.04 3.52
C LEU A 66 -7.77 -9.03 2.35
N GLU A 67 -7.70 -8.56 1.11
CA GLU A 67 -7.66 -9.47 -0.05
C GLU A 67 -6.92 -8.86 -1.24
N THR A 68 -6.40 -9.74 -2.10
CA THR A 68 -6.01 -9.40 -3.47
C THR A 68 -6.23 -10.58 -4.40
N PHE A 69 -7.07 -10.37 -5.42
CA PHE A 69 -7.30 -11.33 -6.50
C PHE A 69 -6.29 -11.16 -7.64
N ARG A 70 -5.46 -10.12 -7.61
CA ARG A 70 -4.51 -9.83 -8.69
C ARG A 70 -3.66 -11.05 -9.08
N PRO A 71 -3.04 -11.82 -8.16
CA PRO A 71 -2.24 -12.98 -8.52
C PRO A 71 -3.04 -14.05 -9.29
N ARG A 72 -4.28 -14.28 -8.87
CA ARG A 72 -5.21 -15.20 -9.53
C ARG A 72 -5.61 -14.72 -10.92
N LEU A 73 -5.96 -13.44 -11.03
CA LEU A 73 -6.48 -12.86 -12.27
C LEU A 73 -5.40 -12.66 -13.33
N THR A 74 -4.17 -12.33 -12.95
CA THR A 74 -3.08 -12.04 -13.89
C THR A 74 -2.19 -13.26 -14.18
N HIS A 75 -2.07 -14.21 -13.23
CA HIS A 75 -1.11 -15.31 -13.35
C HIS A 75 -1.69 -16.70 -13.07
N GLY A 76 -2.98 -16.81 -12.73
CA GLY A 76 -3.62 -18.10 -12.45
C GLY A 76 -3.20 -18.74 -11.13
N TRP A 77 -2.60 -17.98 -10.21
CA TRP A 77 -2.20 -18.46 -8.88
C TRP A 77 -3.36 -18.41 -7.87
N CYS A 78 -3.12 -18.84 -6.63
CA CYS A 78 -4.10 -18.60 -5.57
C CYS A 78 -4.19 -17.10 -5.24
N GLU A 79 -5.39 -16.63 -4.92
CA GLU A 79 -5.61 -15.31 -4.33
C GLU A 79 -5.02 -15.23 -2.93
N LEU A 80 -4.74 -14.01 -2.46
CA LEU A 80 -4.39 -13.81 -1.05
C LEU A 80 -5.59 -13.25 -0.32
N ARG A 81 -5.92 -13.85 0.81
CA ARG A 81 -6.90 -13.34 1.77
C ARG A 81 -6.21 -13.19 3.11
N GLY A 82 -6.73 -12.34 3.98
CA GLY A 82 -6.11 -12.10 5.26
C GLY A 82 -7.04 -11.50 6.28
N LEU A 83 -6.67 -11.68 7.53
CA LEU A 83 -7.40 -11.19 8.67
C LEU A 83 -6.43 -10.54 9.65
N ARG A 84 -6.70 -9.29 10.02
CA ARG A 84 -5.90 -8.52 10.98
C ARG A 84 -6.76 -8.17 12.17
N THR A 85 -6.39 -8.66 13.35
CA THR A 85 -6.98 -8.22 14.63
C THR A 85 -6.19 -7.05 15.21
N ASP A 86 -6.33 -6.75 16.50
CA ASP A 86 -5.44 -5.89 17.28
C ASP A 86 -4.02 -6.46 17.46
N ARG A 87 -3.89 -7.76 17.71
CA ARG A 87 -2.63 -8.46 17.95
C ARG A 87 -2.17 -9.33 16.78
N TRP A 88 -3.07 -10.08 16.17
CA TRP A 88 -2.67 -11.08 15.17
C TRP A 88 -2.90 -10.61 13.74
N LYS A 89 -2.10 -11.15 12.81
CA LYS A 89 -2.38 -11.09 11.37
C LYS A 89 -2.22 -12.48 10.77
N LEU A 90 -3.28 -12.98 10.16
CA LEU A 90 -3.28 -14.19 9.36
C LEU A 90 -3.28 -13.82 7.88
N ILE A 91 -2.47 -14.49 7.08
CA ILE A 91 -2.52 -14.46 5.62
C ILE A 91 -2.81 -15.89 5.13
N ASP A 92 -3.81 -16.03 4.28
CA ASP A 92 -4.17 -17.24 3.54
C ASP A 92 -3.70 -17.10 2.09
N GLY A 93 -2.77 -17.96 1.70
CA GLY A 93 -2.20 -18.04 0.36
C GLY A 93 -1.88 -19.49 -0.01
N PRO A 94 -0.72 -19.80 -0.61
CA PRO A 94 -0.31 -21.19 -0.87
C PRO A 94 -0.24 -22.00 0.43
N ARG A 95 0.23 -21.34 1.49
CA ARG A 95 0.18 -21.78 2.88
C ARG A 95 -0.33 -20.65 3.76
N TYR A 96 -0.73 -20.98 4.99
CA TYR A 96 -1.01 -19.97 5.99
C TYR A 96 0.28 -19.33 6.50
N GLU A 97 0.23 -18.03 6.76
CA GLU A 97 1.25 -17.29 7.52
C GLU A 97 0.55 -16.61 8.71
N LEU A 98 1.20 -16.60 9.87
CA LEU A 98 0.65 -16.01 11.09
C LEU A 98 1.68 -15.15 11.80
N TYR A 99 1.32 -13.90 12.11
CA TYR A 99 2.21 -12.94 12.76
C TYR A 99 1.60 -12.36 14.04
N ASP A 100 2.40 -12.30 15.11
CA ASP A 100 2.08 -11.57 16.33
C ASP A 100 2.58 -10.12 16.22
N LEU A 101 1.68 -9.18 15.94
CA LEU A 101 2.02 -7.78 15.72
C LEU A 101 2.26 -6.98 17.00
N ASP A 102 2.07 -7.57 18.19
CA ASP A 102 2.54 -6.96 19.43
C ASP A 102 4.04 -7.19 19.62
N ALA A 103 4.51 -8.41 19.33
CA ALA A 103 5.91 -8.80 19.47
C ALA A 103 6.75 -8.50 18.21
N ASP A 104 6.15 -8.62 17.03
CA ASP A 104 6.82 -8.53 15.73
C ASP A 104 5.99 -7.70 14.73
N ARG A 105 6.08 -6.38 14.89
CA ARG A 105 5.41 -5.41 14.00
C ARG A 105 5.91 -5.45 12.55
N ALA A 106 7.07 -6.05 12.31
CA ALA A 106 7.72 -6.11 11.01
C ALA A 106 7.40 -7.41 10.25
N GLU A 107 6.62 -8.32 10.85
CA GLU A 107 6.17 -9.56 10.21
C GLU A 107 7.36 -10.42 9.72
N LEU A 108 8.38 -10.55 10.57
CA LEU A 108 9.62 -11.25 10.28
C LEU A 108 9.57 -12.73 10.65
N VAL A 109 8.75 -13.09 11.63
CA VAL A 109 8.67 -14.45 12.18
C VAL A 109 7.30 -15.02 11.90
N ASP A 110 7.23 -15.98 10.98
CA ASP A 110 6.03 -16.77 10.73
C ASP A 110 5.80 -17.77 11.88
N LEU A 111 4.65 -17.64 12.55
CA LEU A 111 4.23 -18.47 13.67
C LEU A 111 3.17 -19.51 13.28
N ALA A 112 2.80 -19.65 12.00
CA ALA A 112 1.70 -20.51 11.58
C ALA A 112 1.85 -21.98 12.00
N ASP A 113 3.07 -22.51 11.98
CA ASP A 113 3.38 -23.87 12.41
C ASP A 113 3.60 -24.00 13.93
N ARG A 114 3.97 -22.89 14.59
CA ARG A 114 4.24 -22.85 16.03
C ARG A 114 2.97 -22.61 16.86
N GLU A 115 1.99 -21.93 16.28
CA GLU A 115 0.72 -21.54 16.91
C GLU A 115 -0.50 -22.04 16.10
N PRO A 116 -0.62 -23.36 15.84
CA PRO A 116 -1.65 -23.89 14.95
C PRO A 116 -3.08 -23.63 15.45
N ALA A 117 -3.29 -23.58 16.78
CA ALA A 117 -4.59 -23.28 17.36
C ALA A 117 -5.06 -21.85 17.04
N VAL A 118 -4.14 -20.88 17.09
CA VAL A 118 -4.42 -19.48 16.74
C VAL A 118 -4.67 -19.35 15.24
N ARG A 119 -3.80 -19.97 14.43
CA ARG A 119 -3.94 -20.03 12.96
C ARG A 119 -5.32 -20.54 12.57
N ASP A 120 -5.72 -21.71 13.07
CA ASP A 120 -6.98 -22.38 12.67
C ASP A 120 -8.22 -21.61 13.15
N SER A 121 -8.14 -20.98 14.33
CA SER A 121 -9.21 -20.11 14.84
C SER A 121 -9.41 -18.89 13.93
N LEU A 122 -8.33 -18.23 13.55
CA LEU A 122 -8.36 -17.07 12.66
C LEU A 122 -8.75 -17.46 11.24
N ALA A 123 -8.35 -18.64 10.74
CA ALA A 123 -8.74 -19.13 9.42
C ALA A 123 -10.25 -19.36 9.34
N LYS A 124 -10.85 -19.98 10.37
CA LYS A 124 -12.32 -20.11 10.46
C LYS A 124 -13.03 -18.76 10.51
N LEU A 125 -12.43 -17.76 11.17
CA LEU A 125 -12.99 -16.41 11.21
C LEU A 125 -12.86 -15.71 9.84
N LEU A 126 -11.72 -15.89 9.16
CA LEU A 126 -11.47 -15.38 7.82
C LEU A 126 -12.53 -15.90 6.85
N ASP A 127 -12.80 -17.20 6.84
CA ASP A 127 -13.81 -17.79 5.94
C ASP A 127 -15.21 -17.24 6.21
N ARG A 128 -15.59 -17.02 7.48
CA ARG A 128 -16.87 -16.38 7.81
C ARG A 128 -16.95 -14.94 7.31
N VAL A 129 -15.89 -14.17 7.46
CA VAL A 129 -15.85 -12.76 7.02
C VAL A 129 -15.85 -12.67 5.49
N ALA A 130 -15.07 -13.53 4.82
CA ALA A 130 -15.04 -13.61 3.36
C ALA A 130 -16.41 -13.97 2.79
N LEU A 131 -17.13 -14.91 3.43
CA LEU A 131 -18.50 -15.26 3.03
C LEU A 131 -19.43 -14.04 3.12
N LEU A 132 -19.40 -13.29 4.22
CA LEU A 132 -20.21 -12.08 4.39
C LEU A 132 -19.86 -11.00 3.36
N ALA A 133 -18.57 -10.80 3.07
CA ALA A 133 -18.10 -9.85 2.06
C ALA A 133 -18.59 -10.23 0.65
N ALA A 134 -18.53 -11.51 0.30
CA ALA A 134 -18.98 -12.00 -1.00
C ALA A 134 -20.48 -11.79 -1.23
N HIS A 135 -21.32 -12.03 -0.21
CA HIS A 135 -22.77 -11.80 -0.31
C HIS A 135 -23.11 -10.32 -0.52
N GLN A 136 -22.34 -9.40 0.07
CA GLN A 136 -22.51 -7.96 -0.11
C GLN A 136 -22.09 -7.49 -1.51
N GLY A 137 -20.97 -8.01 -2.05
CA GLY A 137 -20.50 -7.66 -3.40
C GLY A 137 -21.32 -8.26 -4.54
N ALA A 138 -21.86 -9.47 -4.36
CA ALA A 138 -22.72 -10.13 -5.35
C ALA A 138 -24.07 -9.41 -5.54
N SER A 139 -24.52 -8.64 -4.55
CA SER A 139 -25.82 -7.94 -4.59
C SER A 139 -25.83 -6.71 -5.53
N THR A 140 -24.66 -6.26 -6.02
CA THR A 140 -24.53 -5.06 -6.88
C THR A 140 -23.95 -5.34 -8.26
N ALA A 141 -23.43 -6.54 -8.51
CA ALA A 141 -22.87 -6.90 -9.81
C ALA A 141 -23.97 -7.49 -10.69
N GLY A 142 -24.69 -6.64 -11.42
CA GLY A 142 -25.29 -7.11 -12.67
C GLY A 142 -24.17 -7.66 -13.55
N GLU A 143 -24.38 -8.82 -14.17
CA GLU A 143 -23.44 -9.36 -15.16
C GLU A 143 -23.27 -8.33 -16.28
N VAL A 144 -22.17 -7.56 -16.23
CA VAL A 144 -21.79 -6.70 -17.34
C VAL A 144 -21.17 -7.64 -18.38
N GLU A 145 -21.94 -7.94 -19.42
CA GLU A 145 -21.40 -8.57 -20.62
C GLU A 145 -20.36 -7.62 -21.22
N ILE A 146 -19.10 -8.02 -21.18
CA ILE A 146 -18.01 -7.32 -21.85
C ILE A 146 -17.91 -7.95 -23.23
N ASP A 147 -18.33 -7.20 -24.26
CA ASP A 147 -18.11 -7.61 -25.65
C ASP A 147 -16.62 -7.55 -26.04
N ASP A 148 -16.26 -8.20 -27.15
CA ASP A 148 -14.87 -8.33 -27.59
C ASP A 148 -14.21 -6.97 -27.89
N GLU A 149 -14.98 -5.99 -28.37
CA GLU A 149 -14.49 -4.64 -28.68
C GLU A 149 -14.18 -3.85 -27.39
N MET A 150 -15.04 -3.96 -26.39
CA MET A 150 -14.85 -3.40 -25.05
C MET A 150 -13.66 -4.07 -24.36
N ALA A 151 -13.49 -5.38 -24.52
CA ALA A 151 -12.35 -6.12 -24.01
C ALA A 151 -11.03 -5.62 -24.62
N GLU A 152 -10.97 -5.41 -25.94
CA GLU A 152 -9.79 -4.86 -26.63
C GLU A 152 -9.48 -3.42 -26.18
N LYS A 153 -10.50 -2.58 -26.01
CA LYS A 153 -10.32 -1.21 -25.49
C LYS A 153 -9.80 -1.22 -24.06
N LEU A 154 -10.36 -2.06 -23.19
CA LEU A 154 -9.87 -2.19 -21.82
C LEU A 154 -8.47 -2.80 -21.73
N LEU A 155 -8.12 -3.71 -22.65
CA LEU A 155 -6.76 -4.24 -22.80
C LEU A 155 -5.76 -3.14 -23.20
N SER A 156 -6.09 -2.32 -24.21
CA SER A 156 -5.21 -1.23 -24.65
C SER A 156 -5.02 -0.14 -23.59
N LEU A 157 -6.02 0.07 -22.74
CA LEU A 157 -5.97 0.98 -21.59
C LEU A 157 -5.34 0.34 -20.34
N GLY A 158 -5.05 -0.96 -20.36
CA GLY A 158 -4.45 -1.70 -19.24
C GLY A 158 -5.40 -2.00 -18.07
N TYR A 159 -6.71 -1.82 -18.24
CA TYR A 159 -7.73 -2.19 -17.24
C TYR A 159 -8.03 -3.70 -17.22
N VAL A 160 -7.70 -4.40 -18.31
CA VAL A 160 -7.79 -5.86 -18.42
C VAL A 160 -6.41 -6.41 -18.80
N THR A 161 -6.00 -7.51 -18.16
CA THR A 161 -4.81 -8.28 -18.54
C THR A 161 -5.20 -9.52 -19.32
N PRO A 162 -4.39 -9.98 -20.31
CA PRO A 162 -4.65 -11.24 -21.01
C PRO A 162 -4.82 -12.39 -19.99
N ARG A 163 -5.94 -13.11 -20.06
CA ARG A 163 -6.22 -14.22 -19.14
C ARG A 163 -5.16 -15.31 -19.28
N GLY A 164 -4.34 -15.51 -18.24
CA GLY A 164 -3.54 -16.72 -18.09
C GLY A 164 -4.45 -17.96 -18.06
N ARG A 165 -3.99 -19.05 -18.68
CA ARG A 165 -4.73 -20.32 -18.81
C ARG A 165 -5.22 -20.80 -17.43
N ARG A 166 -6.55 -20.92 -17.25
CA ARG A 166 -7.20 -21.39 -16.00
C ARG A 166 -6.61 -22.75 -15.58
N ILE A 167 -6.02 -22.80 -14.38
CA ILE A 167 -5.87 -24.06 -13.65
C ILE A 167 -7.09 -24.14 -12.72
N SER A 168 -7.94 -25.13 -12.94
CA SER A 168 -9.10 -25.41 -12.07
C SER A 168 -8.61 -25.85 -10.69
N SER A 169 -8.94 -25.08 -9.65
CA SER A 169 -8.77 -25.51 -8.27
C SER A 169 -10.01 -26.29 -7.84
N GLU A 170 -9.91 -27.61 -7.77
CA GLU A 170 -10.85 -28.41 -6.99
C GLU A 170 -10.65 -28.09 -5.50
N THR A 171 -11.75 -27.75 -4.84
CA THR A 171 -11.81 -27.48 -3.41
C THR A 171 -11.67 -28.80 -2.66
N GLY A 172 -10.58 -28.96 -1.92
CA GLY A 172 -10.40 -30.05 -0.95
C GLY A 172 -9.46 -31.15 -1.42
N GLY A 173 -8.21 -31.07 -0.98
CA GLY A 173 -7.20 -32.10 -1.18
C GLY A 173 -5.80 -31.54 -0.96
N GLU A 174 -4.95 -32.26 -0.24
CA GLU A 174 -3.62 -31.84 0.20
C GLU A 174 -2.82 -31.08 -0.89
N ARG A 175 -2.54 -29.80 -0.65
CA ARG A 175 -1.70 -28.96 -1.50
C ARG A 175 -0.23 -29.35 -1.31
N SER A 176 0.19 -30.38 -2.03
CA SER A 176 1.58 -30.85 -2.04
C SER A 176 2.49 -29.85 -2.76
N LEU A 177 3.44 -29.26 -2.01
CA LEU A 177 4.52 -28.36 -2.47
C LEU A 177 5.30 -28.82 -3.71
N LYS A 178 5.21 -30.10 -4.10
CA LYS A 178 5.96 -30.69 -5.22
C LYS A 178 5.32 -30.49 -6.59
N SER A 179 4.00 -30.34 -6.71
CA SER A 179 3.34 -30.11 -8.01
C SER A 179 3.33 -28.63 -8.41
N GLU A 180 3.59 -27.73 -7.46
CA GLU A 180 3.50 -26.29 -7.66
C GLU A 180 4.74 -25.70 -8.39
N LYS A 181 5.97 -26.08 -8.03
CA LYS A 181 7.20 -25.45 -8.57
C LYS A 181 7.31 -25.44 -10.10
N LYS A 182 6.72 -26.41 -10.81
CA LYS A 182 6.83 -26.54 -12.27
C LYS A 182 5.88 -25.62 -13.04
N GLY A 183 4.75 -25.21 -12.44
CA GLY A 183 3.83 -24.24 -13.02
C GLY A 183 4.21 -22.78 -12.71
N TYR A 184 4.81 -22.53 -11.55
CA TYR A 184 5.27 -21.18 -11.15
C TYR A 184 6.39 -20.63 -12.05
N LEU A 185 7.27 -21.49 -12.59
CA LEU A 185 8.41 -21.09 -13.42
C LEU A 185 8.10 -20.94 -14.92
N SER A 186 6.96 -21.43 -15.41
CA SER A 186 6.61 -21.31 -16.84
C SER A 186 5.82 -20.03 -17.16
N ALA A 187 5.35 -19.29 -16.15
CA ALA A 187 4.59 -18.04 -16.31
C ALA A 187 5.45 -16.77 -16.12
N THR A 188 6.77 -16.92 -16.02
CA THR A 188 7.70 -15.87 -15.56
C THR A 188 8.07 -14.80 -16.62
N SER A 189 7.42 -14.76 -17.79
CA SER A 189 7.87 -13.86 -18.87
C SER A 189 7.08 -12.55 -19.01
N VAL A 190 5.99 -12.31 -18.27
CA VAL A 190 5.27 -11.03 -18.40
C VAL A 190 4.78 -10.50 -17.04
N ALA A 191 5.48 -9.45 -16.56
CA ALA A 191 4.96 -8.39 -15.69
C ALA A 191 4.74 -8.64 -14.18
N MET A 192 5.58 -9.43 -13.50
CA MET A 192 5.73 -9.27 -12.04
C MET A 192 7.14 -8.85 -11.66
N SER A 193 7.20 -7.88 -10.74
CA SER A 193 8.46 -7.49 -10.13
C SER A 193 9.02 -8.66 -9.31
N PRO A 194 10.36 -8.83 -9.24
CA PRO A 194 10.96 -9.90 -8.46
C PRO A 194 10.43 -9.94 -7.01
N GLU A 195 10.15 -8.79 -6.40
CA GLU A 195 9.55 -8.64 -5.07
C GLU A 195 8.20 -9.36 -4.95
N SER A 196 7.36 -9.23 -5.98
CA SER A 196 6.04 -9.87 -6.01
C SER A 196 6.18 -11.38 -6.10
N LEU A 197 7.16 -11.88 -6.85
CA LEU A 197 7.43 -13.31 -7.01
C LEU A 197 7.95 -13.95 -5.70
N ALA A 198 8.76 -13.23 -4.92
CA ALA A 198 9.31 -13.79 -3.69
C ALA A 198 8.28 -14.07 -2.60
N VAL A 199 7.15 -13.35 -2.58
CA VAL A 199 6.04 -13.64 -1.67
C VAL A 199 5.57 -15.10 -1.79
N TRP A 200 5.65 -15.66 -3.00
CA TRP A 200 5.13 -16.98 -3.33
C TRP A 200 6.17 -18.10 -3.25
N LEU A 201 7.43 -17.77 -3.54
CA LEU A 201 8.48 -18.77 -3.66
C LEU A 201 9.29 -18.99 -2.38
N TYR A 202 9.27 -18.04 -1.44
CA TYR A 202 10.16 -18.04 -0.29
C TYR A 202 9.43 -17.73 1.01
N ALA A 203 9.92 -18.32 2.10
CA ALA A 203 9.51 -17.96 3.46
C ALA A 203 9.78 -16.47 3.72
N PRO A 204 8.97 -15.76 4.51
CA PRO A 204 9.07 -14.31 4.76
C PRO A 204 10.49 -13.79 5.00
N GLU A 205 11.24 -14.51 5.85
CA GLU A 205 12.63 -14.26 6.21
C GLU A 205 13.64 -14.48 5.06
N GLU A 206 13.28 -15.31 4.08
CA GLU A 206 14.10 -15.64 2.91
C GLU A 206 13.75 -14.82 1.67
N ARG A 207 12.55 -14.19 1.63
CA ARG A 207 12.06 -13.40 0.48
C ARG A 207 13.05 -12.33 0.03
N GLY A 208 13.65 -11.64 1.00
CA GLY A 208 14.65 -10.60 0.74
C GLY A 208 15.95 -11.18 0.17
N ARG A 209 16.52 -12.18 0.86
CA ARG A 209 17.79 -12.82 0.45
C ARG A 209 17.72 -13.43 -0.93
N ALA A 210 16.64 -14.13 -1.26
CA ALA A 210 16.50 -14.80 -2.54
C ALA A 210 16.41 -13.83 -3.74
N LEU A 211 16.09 -12.56 -3.48
CA LEU A 211 16.05 -11.49 -4.48
C LEU A 211 17.28 -10.56 -4.42
N GLY A 212 18.26 -10.85 -3.56
CA GLY A 212 19.36 -9.93 -3.28
C GLY A 212 18.91 -8.62 -2.63
N LEU A 213 17.70 -8.58 -2.06
CA LEU A 213 17.17 -7.40 -1.40
C LEU A 213 17.68 -7.27 0.04
N PRO A 214 17.75 -6.03 0.57
CA PRO A 214 18.12 -5.77 1.96
C PRO A 214 17.21 -6.50 2.96
N HIS A 215 17.66 -6.59 4.21
CA HIS A 215 16.90 -7.25 5.27
C HIS A 215 15.48 -6.65 5.37
N PRO A 216 14.41 -7.42 5.68
CA PRO A 216 13.05 -6.88 5.68
C PRO A 216 12.86 -5.63 6.57
N ALA A 217 13.57 -5.55 7.71
CA ALA A 217 13.58 -4.34 8.54
C ALA A 217 14.11 -3.10 7.79
N GLU A 218 15.18 -3.26 7.00
CA GLU A 218 15.74 -2.19 6.16
C GLU A 218 14.76 -1.81 5.03
N ARG A 219 14.04 -2.79 4.47
CA ARG A 219 12.99 -2.53 3.46
C ARG A 219 11.80 -1.76 4.03
N VAL A 220 11.36 -2.11 5.25
CA VAL A 220 10.29 -1.40 5.96
C VAL A 220 10.72 0.02 6.26
N GLN A 221 11.95 0.20 6.76
CA GLN A 221 12.52 1.51 7.03
C GLN A 221 12.61 2.36 5.74
N ALA A 222 13.13 1.80 4.64
CA ALA A 222 13.19 2.48 3.35
C ALA A 222 11.78 2.84 2.81
N ALA A 223 10.78 2.00 3.04
CA ALA A 223 9.38 2.32 2.68
C ALA A 223 8.84 3.49 3.53
N GLN A 224 9.10 3.50 4.82
CA GLN A 224 8.72 4.61 5.71
C GLN A 224 9.43 5.90 5.30
N ASP A 225 10.73 5.85 5.01
CA ASP A 225 11.51 7.01 4.58
C ASP A 225 11.00 7.57 3.25
N ARG A 226 10.58 6.73 2.29
CA ARG A 226 9.92 7.18 1.05
C ARG A 226 8.59 7.90 1.31
N ILE A 227 7.77 7.41 2.24
CA ILE A 227 6.50 8.05 2.62
C ILE A 227 6.77 9.42 3.25
N VAL A 228 7.72 9.47 4.19
CA VAL A 228 8.14 10.72 4.84
C VAL A 228 8.66 11.71 3.79
N ALA A 229 9.55 11.26 2.90
CA ALA A 229 10.09 12.07 1.82
C ALA A 229 8.99 12.67 0.94
N ARG A 230 8.00 11.87 0.53
CA ARG A 230 6.86 12.36 -0.26
C ARG A 230 6.03 13.40 0.50
N SER A 231 5.80 13.21 1.80
CA SER A 231 5.07 14.17 2.62
C SER A 231 5.78 15.52 2.70
N PHE A 232 7.10 15.52 2.91
CA PHE A 232 7.89 16.75 2.95
C PHE A 232 7.97 17.42 1.58
N TYR A 233 8.10 16.64 0.50
CA TYR A 233 8.02 17.15 -0.88
C TYR A 233 6.70 17.88 -1.14
N THR A 234 5.55 17.26 -0.85
CA THR A 234 4.24 17.89 -1.08
C THR A 234 4.07 19.15 -0.25
N SER A 235 4.53 19.16 1.00
CA SER A 235 4.54 20.37 1.83
C SER A 235 5.44 21.47 1.25
N ALA A 236 6.59 21.11 0.69
CA ALA A 236 7.53 22.04 0.09
C ALA A 236 6.96 22.71 -1.17
N VAL A 237 6.27 21.93 -2.01
CA VAL A 237 5.56 22.45 -3.20
C VAL A 237 4.52 23.50 -2.79
N GLY A 238 3.68 23.21 -1.78
CA GLY A 238 2.70 24.18 -1.30
C GLY A 238 3.33 25.46 -0.75
N LEU A 239 4.42 25.34 0.02
CA LEU A 239 5.16 26.52 0.51
C LEU A 239 5.77 27.36 -0.62
N LEU A 240 6.20 26.71 -1.71
CA LEU A 240 6.74 27.37 -2.88
C LEU A 240 5.65 28.14 -3.65
N GLU A 241 4.44 27.57 -3.74
CA GLU A 241 3.25 28.21 -4.30
C GLU A 241 2.79 29.40 -3.45
N ASP A 242 2.88 29.29 -2.12
CA ASP A 242 2.58 30.35 -1.16
C ASP A 242 3.65 31.47 -1.09
N GLY A 243 4.71 31.39 -1.92
CA GLY A 243 5.75 32.41 -1.99
C GLY A 243 6.76 32.37 -0.84
N ASN A 244 6.94 31.22 -0.18
CA ASN A 244 7.88 31.00 0.91
C ASN A 244 9.08 30.11 0.49
N PRO A 245 9.97 30.59 -0.40
CA PRO A 245 11.01 29.76 -1.02
C PRO A 245 12.08 29.25 -0.04
N GLN A 246 12.40 30.01 1.01
CA GLN A 246 13.37 29.58 2.03
C GLN A 246 12.88 28.37 2.83
N GLU A 247 11.61 28.38 3.27
CA GLU A 247 11.06 27.24 4.01
C GLU A 247 10.79 26.06 3.08
N ALA A 248 10.36 26.31 1.84
CA ALA A 248 10.24 25.26 0.81
C ALA A 248 11.58 24.54 0.59
N ALA A 249 12.70 25.26 0.47
CA ALA A 249 14.02 24.67 0.32
C ALA A 249 14.41 23.78 1.52
N ALA A 250 14.10 24.21 2.76
CA ALA A 250 14.33 23.39 3.94
C ALA A 250 13.53 22.07 3.91
N ARG A 251 12.28 22.10 3.43
CA ARG A 251 11.43 20.89 3.32
C ARG A 251 11.89 19.96 2.19
N PHE A 252 12.28 20.50 1.03
CA PHE A 252 12.84 19.69 -0.05
C PHE A 252 14.13 18.99 0.37
N ARG A 253 14.98 19.66 1.17
CA ARG A 253 16.19 19.06 1.74
C ARG A 253 15.90 17.81 2.55
N ILE A 254 14.96 17.91 3.49
CA ILE A 254 14.54 16.75 4.29
C ILE A 254 14.01 15.63 3.38
N ALA A 255 13.29 15.97 2.31
CA ALA A 255 12.74 14.98 1.40
C ALA A 255 13.82 14.16 0.68
N PHE A 256 14.86 14.81 0.12
CA PHE A 256 15.94 14.07 -0.55
C PHE A 256 16.92 13.41 0.43
N GLU A 257 17.13 13.95 1.63
CA GLU A 257 17.92 13.29 2.68
C GLU A 257 17.27 11.98 3.14
N LYS A 258 15.92 11.94 3.17
CA LYS A 258 15.16 10.73 3.49
C LYS A 258 15.09 9.75 2.33
N SER A 259 15.08 10.24 1.09
CA SER A 259 15.05 9.39 -0.09
C SER A 259 16.04 9.92 -1.14
N PRO A 260 17.32 9.52 -1.07
CA PRO A 260 18.36 10.01 -1.99
C PRO A 260 18.08 9.73 -3.47
N GLN A 261 17.20 8.76 -3.77
CA GLN A 261 16.78 8.47 -5.15
C GLN A 261 15.58 9.32 -5.64
N PHE A 262 15.17 10.34 -4.88
CA PHE A 262 13.98 11.14 -5.21
C PHE A 262 14.33 12.39 -6.02
N THR A 263 14.51 12.23 -7.34
CA THR A 263 14.93 13.32 -8.24
C THR A 263 14.11 14.61 -8.09
N ASP A 264 12.78 14.50 -8.04
CA ASP A 264 11.91 15.69 -7.99
C ASP A 264 12.16 16.54 -6.74
N ALA A 265 12.60 15.94 -5.62
CA ALA A 265 12.94 16.67 -4.41
C ALA A 265 14.24 17.51 -4.58
N TYR A 266 15.23 17.00 -5.31
CA TYR A 266 16.43 17.78 -5.65
C TYR A 266 16.10 18.95 -6.58
N LEU A 267 15.29 18.70 -7.61
CA LEU A 267 14.87 19.75 -8.56
C LEU A 267 14.00 20.81 -7.86
N GLY A 268 13.07 20.39 -7.01
CA GLY A 268 12.28 21.32 -6.20
C GLY A 268 13.13 22.16 -5.25
N PHE A 269 14.17 21.57 -4.64
CA PHE A 269 15.15 22.32 -3.84
C PHE A 269 15.85 23.39 -4.68
N VAL A 270 16.31 23.05 -5.89
CA VAL A 270 16.98 23.97 -6.80
C VAL A 270 16.08 25.15 -7.12
N ASP A 271 14.83 24.90 -7.51
CA ASP A 271 13.87 25.96 -7.82
C ASP A 271 13.60 26.87 -6.62
N ALA A 272 13.46 26.28 -5.42
CA ALA A 272 13.29 27.01 -4.18
C ALA A 272 14.52 27.88 -3.84
N ALA A 273 15.72 27.32 -3.99
CA ALA A 273 16.98 28.00 -3.73
C ALA A 273 17.19 29.19 -4.70
N LEU A 274 16.88 29.01 -5.99
CA LEU A 274 16.98 30.07 -6.98
C LEU A 274 16.00 31.21 -6.70
N ARG A 275 14.74 30.91 -6.37
CA ARG A 275 13.73 31.91 -5.97
C ARG A 275 14.12 32.67 -4.69
N ALA A 276 14.89 32.03 -3.81
CA ALA A 276 15.45 32.66 -2.61
C ALA A 276 16.78 33.41 -2.86
N GLY A 277 17.30 33.42 -4.09
CA GLY A 277 18.57 34.08 -4.44
C GLY A 277 19.82 33.28 -4.04
N HIS A 278 19.68 32.01 -3.65
CA HIS A 278 20.76 31.14 -3.18
C HIS A 278 21.30 30.24 -4.31
N ARG A 279 21.87 30.85 -5.35
CA ARG A 279 22.38 30.13 -6.54
C ARG A 279 23.48 29.12 -6.22
N GLU A 280 24.40 29.44 -5.31
CA GLU A 280 25.47 28.52 -4.90
C GLU A 280 24.91 27.23 -4.31
N ALA A 281 23.90 27.33 -3.45
CA ALA A 281 23.24 26.17 -2.86
C ALA A 281 22.53 25.30 -3.90
N ALA A 282 21.95 25.91 -4.95
CA ALA A 282 21.34 25.18 -6.06
C ALA A 282 22.38 24.34 -6.83
N VAL A 283 23.55 24.93 -7.13
CA VAL A 283 24.65 24.22 -7.82
C VAL A 283 25.22 23.10 -6.96
N GLU A 284 25.42 23.32 -5.66
CA GLU A 284 25.88 22.26 -4.74
C GLU A 284 24.88 21.10 -4.66
N CYS A 285 23.58 21.40 -4.61
CA CYS A 285 22.53 20.41 -4.60
C CYS A 285 22.57 19.53 -5.86
N LEU A 286 22.72 20.11 -7.04
CA LEU A 286 22.80 19.36 -8.31
C LEU A 286 24.07 18.52 -8.42
N LYS A 287 25.21 19.00 -7.91
CA LYS A 287 26.45 18.20 -7.83
C LYS A 287 26.30 17.01 -6.88
N LEU A 288 25.56 17.18 -5.78
CA LEU A 288 25.22 16.08 -4.88
C LEU A 288 24.28 15.08 -5.59
N ALA A 289 23.22 15.60 -6.22
CA ALA A 289 22.26 14.78 -6.97
C ALA A 289 22.94 13.97 -8.08
N GLN A 290 23.90 14.55 -8.81
CA GLN A 290 24.63 13.86 -9.87
C GLN A 290 25.44 12.65 -9.34
N LYS A 291 25.91 12.67 -8.09
CA LYS A 291 26.60 11.52 -7.48
C LYS A 291 25.62 10.41 -7.11
N GLU A 292 24.44 10.77 -6.60
CA GLU A 292 23.40 9.82 -6.14
C GLU A 292 22.54 9.28 -7.29
N LEU A 293 22.37 10.07 -8.36
CA LEU A 293 21.45 9.87 -9.48
C LEU A 293 22.18 10.01 -10.83
N ALA A 294 23.33 9.37 -10.97
CA ALA A 294 24.25 9.56 -12.10
C ALA A 294 23.63 9.33 -13.50
N SER A 295 22.51 8.62 -13.61
CA SER A 295 21.81 8.33 -14.86
C SER A 295 20.60 9.23 -15.14
N ASP A 296 20.25 10.18 -14.26
CA ASP A 296 19.08 11.04 -14.47
C ASP A 296 19.46 12.27 -15.31
N GLU A 297 19.07 12.26 -16.58
CA GLU A 297 19.37 13.33 -17.54
C GLU A 297 18.86 14.70 -17.08
N ARG A 298 17.76 14.75 -16.33
CA ARG A 298 17.18 16.02 -15.85
C ARG A 298 18.14 16.75 -14.91
N ILE A 299 18.88 16.01 -14.07
CA ILE A 299 19.88 16.58 -13.16
C ILE A 299 21.07 17.12 -13.96
N ALA A 300 21.52 16.39 -14.97
CA ALA A 300 22.62 16.81 -15.84
C ALA A 300 22.28 18.09 -16.61
N THR A 301 21.13 18.12 -17.28
CA THR A 301 20.66 19.28 -18.06
C THR A 301 20.51 20.52 -17.17
N ARG A 302 19.89 20.38 -15.99
CA ARG A 302 19.69 21.50 -15.06
C ARG A 302 21.02 22.02 -14.49
N LEU A 303 22.00 21.16 -14.27
CA LEU A 303 23.33 21.57 -13.80
C LEU A 303 24.10 22.32 -14.89
N GLU A 304 24.06 21.85 -16.13
CA GLU A 304 24.66 22.54 -17.27
C GLU A 304 24.07 23.95 -17.45
N GLY A 305 22.74 24.07 -17.45
CA GLY A 305 22.05 25.37 -17.59
C GLY A 305 22.35 26.38 -16.48
N LEU A 306 22.60 25.89 -15.26
CA LEU A 306 23.00 26.76 -14.14
C LEU A 306 24.47 27.19 -14.20
N LEU A 307 25.34 26.39 -14.81
CA LEU A 307 26.77 26.69 -14.95
C LEU A 307 27.07 27.59 -16.15
N ASP A 308 26.33 27.43 -17.25
CA ASP A 308 26.48 28.25 -18.46
C ASP A 308 25.75 29.61 -18.38
N GLY A 309 24.85 29.77 -17.40
CA GLY A 309 24.10 31.01 -17.17
C GLY A 309 22.87 31.18 -18.05
N SER A 310 22.39 30.10 -18.68
CA SER A 310 21.16 30.08 -19.47
C SER A 310 19.88 30.06 -18.61
N GLU A 311 20.01 29.78 -17.31
CA GLU A 311 18.91 29.74 -16.31
C GLU A 311 19.18 30.55 -15.04
#